data_AF-A0A8J2VM88-F1
#
_entry.id   AF-A0A8J2VM88-F1
#
_cell.length_a   1.000
_cell.length_b   1.000
_cell.length_c   1.000
_cell.angle_alpha   90.00
_cell.angle_beta   90.00
_cell.angle_gamma   90.00
#
_symmetry.space_group_name_H-M   'P 1'
#
loop_
_entity.id
_entity.type
_entity.pdbx_description
1 polymer ?
#
loop_
_entity_poly.entity_id
_entity_poly.type
_entity_poly.pdbx_seq_one_letter_code
_entity_poly.pdbx_strand_id
1 'polypeptide(L)'
;MTEHSFIQIQKQMIDLTFAGDFEGILTLIDNVEQDYPNHWNQLYFWKASVLSTLGHYSQALTVLKSALDKGCWWQPQQLQEATDLYPLHQFQEFQAIMKTCQQLSLSG
;
A
#
# COMPACT_ATOMS: atom_id res chain seq x y z
N MET A 1 6.75 -17.47 -11.21
CA MET A 1 6.17 -17.49 -9.85
C MET A 1 4.69 -17.82 -9.93
N THR A 2 4.15 -18.54 -8.95
CA THR A 2 2.76 -19.04 -8.95
C THR A 2 1.92 -18.40 -7.84
N GLU A 3 0.61 -18.39 -8.01
CA GLU A 3 -0.34 -17.88 -7.02
C GLU A 3 -0.19 -18.53 -5.63
N HIS A 4 0.11 -19.83 -5.61
CA HIS A 4 0.39 -20.57 -4.37
C HIS A 4 1.59 -20.00 -3.58
N SER A 5 2.55 -19.38 -4.27
CA SER A 5 3.71 -18.76 -3.62
C SER A 5 3.35 -17.40 -3.02
N PHE A 6 2.43 -16.66 -3.64
CA PHE A 6 1.98 -15.37 -3.10
C PHE A 6 1.14 -15.55 -1.83
N ILE A 7 0.29 -16.59 -1.76
CA ILE A 7 -0.47 -16.93 -0.53
C ILE A 7 0.47 -17.08 0.68
N GLN A 8 1.68 -17.62 0.48
CA GLN A 8 2.67 -17.74 1.55
C GLN A 8 3.20 -16.37 1.99
N ILE A 9 3.41 -15.44 1.06
CA ILE A 9 3.76 -14.04 1.37
C ILE A 9 2.64 -13.39 2.18
N GLN A 10 1.38 -13.55 1.76
CA GLN A 10 0.24 -12.99 2.51
C GLN A 10 0.17 -13.55 3.94
N LYS A 11 0.44 -14.85 4.10
CA LYS A 11 0.50 -15.47 5.43
C LYS A 11 1.62 -14.86 6.29
N GLN A 12 2.83 -14.70 5.74
CA GLN A 12 3.94 -14.08 6.46
C GLN A 12 3.62 -12.62 6.85
N MET A 13 3.00 -11.85 5.95
CA MET A 13 2.53 -10.49 6.23
C MET A 13 1.57 -10.46 7.41
N ILE A 14 0.62 -11.38 7.47
CA ILE A 14 -0.34 -11.52 8.57
C ILE A 14 0.37 -11.88 9.87
N ASP A 15 1.26 -12.87 9.85
CA ASP A 15 2.02 -13.31 11.03
C ASP A 15 2.87 -12.15 11.61
N LEU A 16 3.55 -11.39 10.75
CA LEU A 16 4.33 -10.21 11.15
C LEU A 16 3.44 -9.09 11.70
N THR A 17 2.26 -8.88 11.12
CA THR A 17 1.28 -7.89 11.60
C THR A 17 0.81 -8.25 13.02
N PHE A 18 0.48 -9.52 13.28
CA PHE A 18 0.12 -9.98 14.61
C PHE A 18 1.27 -9.91 15.62
N ALA A 19 2.51 -10.06 15.15
CA ALA A 19 3.70 -9.86 15.97
C ALA A 19 4.04 -8.38 16.21
N GLY A 20 3.40 -7.45 15.50
CA GLY A 20 3.76 -6.02 15.50
C GLY A 20 5.11 -5.72 14.85
N ASP A 21 5.66 -6.66 14.06
CA ASP A 21 6.94 -6.52 13.38
C ASP A 21 6.78 -5.80 12.04
N PHE A 22 6.51 -4.51 12.12
CA PHE A 22 6.29 -3.65 10.96
C PHE A 22 7.54 -3.46 10.10
N GLU A 23 8.74 -3.45 10.69
CA GLU A 23 10.00 -3.40 9.95
C GLU A 23 10.25 -4.70 9.16
N GLY A 24 9.91 -5.85 9.76
CA GLY A 24 9.91 -7.14 9.08
C GLY A 24 8.96 -7.17 7.89
N ILE A 25 7.80 -6.51 7.99
CA ILE A 25 6.86 -6.37 6.86
C ILE A 25 7.50 -5.56 5.72
N LEU A 26 8.09 -4.40 6.02
CA LEU A 26 8.73 -3.57 4.99
C LEU A 26 9.85 -4.34 4.29
N THR A 27 10.68 -5.04 5.06
CA THR A 27 11.75 -5.90 4.54
C THR A 27 11.20 -7.01 3.65
N LEU A 28 10.10 -7.67 4.06
CA LEU A 28 9.46 -8.72 3.27
C LEU A 28 8.97 -8.16 1.92
N ILE A 29 8.29 -7.00 1.93
CA ILE A 29 7.77 -6.38 0.70
C ILE A 29 8.91 -6.04 -0.26
N ASP A 30 9.98 -5.41 0.23
CA ASP A 30 11.13 -5.00 -0.60
C ASP A 30 11.82 -6.20 -1.26
N ASN A 31 11.85 -7.35 -0.58
CA ASN A 31 12.43 -8.56 -1.12
C ASN A 31 11.58 -9.24 -2.19
N VAL A 32 10.26 -9.00 -2.22
CA VAL A 32 9.34 -9.75 -3.09
C VAL A 32 8.65 -8.88 -4.15
N GLU A 33 8.72 -7.55 -4.07
CA GLU A 33 7.96 -6.67 -4.98
C GLU A 33 8.30 -6.88 -6.47
N GLN A 34 9.55 -7.22 -6.79
CA GLN A 34 9.99 -7.47 -8.17
C GLN A 34 9.55 -8.85 -8.69
N ASP A 35 9.33 -9.79 -7.78
CA ASP A 35 9.00 -11.18 -8.06
C ASP A 35 7.49 -11.38 -8.32
N TYR A 36 6.66 -10.46 -7.83
CA TYR A 36 5.20 -10.53 -7.95
C TYR A 36 4.62 -9.31 -8.68
N PRO A 37 4.94 -9.12 -9.98
CA PRO A 37 4.48 -7.96 -10.76
C PRO A 37 2.98 -7.94 -11.01
N ASN A 38 2.24 -9.01 -10.71
CA ASN A 38 0.77 -9.02 -10.77
C ASN A 38 0.13 -8.58 -9.44
N HIS A 39 0.88 -8.62 -8.34
CA HIS A 39 0.40 -8.30 -6.99
C HIS A 39 1.00 -7.01 -6.43
N TRP A 40 1.79 -6.29 -7.23
CA TRP A 40 2.47 -5.07 -6.82
C TRP A 40 1.51 -4.01 -6.26
N ASN A 41 0.30 -3.85 -6.80
CA ASN A 41 -0.71 -2.92 -6.26
C ASN A 41 -1.03 -3.22 -4.78
N GLN A 42 -1.15 -4.50 -4.43
CA GLN A 42 -1.44 -4.94 -3.08
C GLN A 42 -0.22 -4.75 -2.16
N LEU A 43 0.98 -5.07 -2.66
CA LEU A 43 2.23 -4.87 -1.91
C LEU A 43 2.49 -3.38 -1.61
N TYR A 44 2.26 -2.49 -2.57
CA TYR A 44 2.44 -1.04 -2.38
C TYR A 44 1.39 -0.44 -1.44
N PHE A 45 0.15 -0.94 -1.48
CA PHE A 45 -0.87 -0.56 -0.51
C PHE A 45 -0.43 -0.92 0.91
N TRP A 46 -0.02 -2.17 1.13
CA TRP A 46 0.48 -2.61 2.44
C TRP A 46 1.72 -1.84 2.90
N LYS A 47 2.66 -1.56 1.99
CA LYS A 47 3.84 -0.76 2.32
C LYS A 47 3.46 0.62 2.82
N ALA A 48 2.55 1.31 2.12
CA ALA A 48 2.07 2.62 2.54
C ALA A 48 1.33 2.58 3.89
N SER A 49 0.46 1.57 4.09
CA SER A 49 -0.24 1.30 5.35
C SER A 49 0.70 1.14 6.54
N VAL A 50 1.74 0.33 6.37
CA VAL A 50 2.73 0.08 7.43
C VAL A 50 3.56 1.33 7.73
N LEU A 51 4.02 2.04 6.69
CA LEU A 51 4.74 3.30 6.86
C LEU A 51 3.88 4.36 7.59
N SER A 52 2.58 4.42 7.29
CA SER A 52 1.65 5.31 7.97
C SER A 52 1.47 4.92 9.45
N THR A 53 1.34 3.62 9.72
CA THR A 53 1.24 3.08 11.09
C THR A 53 2.47 3.41 11.94
N LEU A 54 3.66 3.41 11.34
CA LEU A 54 4.93 3.77 11.98
C LEU A 54 5.17 5.29 12.10
N GLY A 55 4.27 6.12 11.58
CA GLY A 55 4.45 7.58 11.59
C GLY A 55 5.36 8.11 10.47
N HIS A 56 5.79 7.27 9.54
CA HIS A 56 6.62 7.61 8.40
C HIS A 56 5.79 8.20 7.24
N TYR A 57 4.99 9.23 7.53
CA TYR A 57 3.96 9.75 6.62
C TYR A 57 4.50 10.19 5.26
N SER A 58 5.65 10.88 5.22
CA SER A 58 6.28 11.34 3.97
C SER A 58 6.66 10.15 3.07
N GLN A 59 7.15 9.05 3.65
CA GLN A 59 7.48 7.84 2.90
C GLN A 59 6.20 7.14 2.43
N ALA A 60 5.17 7.04 3.28
CA ALA A 60 3.88 6.46 2.91
C ALA A 60 3.27 7.19 1.70
N LEU A 61 3.27 8.54 1.73
CA LEU A 61 2.79 9.37 0.62
C LEU A 61 3.61 9.18 -0.65
N THR A 62 4.94 9.06 -0.51
CA THR A 62 5.84 8.79 -1.63
C THR A 62 5.54 7.43 -2.28
N VAL A 63 5.29 6.39 -1.47
CA VAL A 63 4.91 5.05 -1.96
C VAL A 63 3.59 5.10 -2.72
N LEU A 64 2.55 5.73 -2.13
CA LEU A 64 1.24 5.85 -2.78
C LEU A 64 1.32 6.60 -4.11
N LYS A 65 2.04 7.74 -4.12
CA LYS A 65 2.24 8.53 -5.33
C LYS A 65 3.02 7.77 -6.40
N SER A 66 4.10 7.09 -6.01
CA SER A 66 4.91 6.31 -6.97
C SER A 66 4.13 5.16 -7.59
N ALA A 67 3.24 4.53 -6.82
CA ALA A 67 2.37 3.51 -7.36
C ALA A 67 1.34 4.09 -8.35
N LEU A 68 0.78 5.26 -8.01
CA LEU A 68 -0.14 5.99 -8.87
C LEU A 68 0.50 6.39 -10.20
N ASP A 69 1.73 6.91 -10.17
CA ASP A 69 2.49 7.27 -11.36
C ASP A 69 2.81 6.04 -12.25
N LYS A 70 2.81 4.83 -11.67
CA LYS A 70 2.97 3.55 -12.37
C LYS A 70 1.63 2.95 -12.86
N GLY A 71 0.52 3.66 -12.67
CA GLY A 71 -0.82 3.23 -13.12
C GLY A 71 -1.59 2.39 -12.11
N CYS A 72 -1.10 2.20 -10.88
CA CYS A 72 -1.90 1.65 -9.79
C CYS A 72 -2.89 2.69 -9.32
N TRP A 73 -4.14 2.32 -9.14
CA TRP A 73 -5.10 3.16 -8.43
C TRP A 73 -5.94 2.28 -7.54
N TRP A 74 -6.42 2.88 -6.46
CA TRP A 74 -7.27 2.21 -5.50
C TRP A 74 -8.66 2.78 -5.57
N GLN A 75 -9.65 1.98 -5.22
CA GLN A 75 -11.00 2.49 -5.03
C GLN A 75 -10.94 3.60 -3.97
N PRO A 76 -11.49 4.80 -4.23
CA PRO A 76 -11.43 5.89 -3.25
C PRO A 76 -11.98 5.47 -1.89
N GLN A 77 -13.03 4.65 -1.88
CA GLN A 77 -13.59 4.09 -0.64
C GLN A 77 -12.57 3.24 0.14
N GLN A 78 -11.75 2.43 -0.54
CA GLN A 78 -10.70 1.63 0.10
C GLN A 78 -9.69 2.53 0.82
N LEU A 79 -9.23 3.61 0.19
CA LEU A 79 -8.30 4.56 0.81
C LEU A 79 -8.94 5.35 1.95
N GLN A 80 -10.22 5.70 1.80
CA GLN A 80 -10.98 6.47 2.78
C GLN A 80 -11.26 5.68 4.07
N GLU A 81 -11.50 4.36 3.96
CA GLU A 81 -11.88 3.49 5.08
C GLU A 81 -10.67 2.81 5.76
N ALA A 82 -9.50 2.88 5.13
CA ALA A 82 -8.25 2.33 5.64
C ALA A 82 -7.77 3.10 6.89
N THR A 83 -8.04 2.55 8.07
CA THR A 83 -7.74 3.19 9.37
C THR A 83 -6.25 3.45 9.59
N ASP A 84 -5.41 2.59 9.05
CA ASP A 84 -3.95 2.72 8.97
C ASP A 84 -3.51 3.92 8.13
N LEU A 85 -4.33 4.38 7.17
CA LEU A 85 -4.07 5.57 6.36
C LEU A 85 -4.74 6.84 6.90
N TYR A 86 -5.56 6.78 7.95
CA TYR A 86 -6.22 7.95 8.53
C TYR A 86 -5.26 9.10 8.89
N PRO A 87 -4.06 8.85 9.46
CA PRO A 87 -3.10 9.91 9.70
C PRO A 87 -2.71 10.67 8.43
N LEU A 88 -2.80 10.03 7.25
CA LEU A 88 -2.45 10.66 5.98
C LEU A 88 -3.51 11.66 5.49
N HIS A 89 -4.76 11.56 5.96
CA HIS A 89 -5.87 12.38 5.45
C HIS A 89 -5.67 13.89 5.69
N GLN A 90 -4.86 14.27 6.67
CA GLN A 90 -4.54 15.66 6.94
C GLN A 90 -3.58 16.29 5.92
N PHE A 91 -2.86 15.48 5.14
CA PHE A 91 -1.88 15.98 4.18
C PHE A 91 -2.52 16.28 2.83
N GLN A 92 -2.22 17.46 2.29
CA GLN A 92 -2.68 17.87 0.96
C GLN A 92 -2.25 16.89 -0.14
N GLU A 93 -1.08 16.27 0.02
CA GLU A 93 -0.56 15.26 -0.92
C GLU A 93 -1.47 14.03 -0.99
N PHE A 94 -1.98 13.56 0.16
CA PHE A 94 -2.94 12.46 0.19
C PHE A 94 -4.26 12.86 -0.50
N GLN A 95 -4.74 14.08 -0.26
CA GLN A 95 -5.94 14.59 -0.92
C GLN A 95 -5.79 14.66 -2.45
N ALA A 96 -4.59 15.00 -2.94
CA ALA A 96 -4.29 14.95 -4.37
C ALA A 96 -4.34 13.51 -4.93
N ILE A 97 -3.74 12.54 -4.23
CA ILE A 97 -3.78 11.11 -4.59
C ILE A 97 -5.24 10.61 -4.64
N MET A 98 -6.04 10.94 -3.62
CA MET A 98 -7.46 10.60 -3.55
C MET A 98 -8.25 11.14 -4.73
N LYS A 99 -8.02 12.41 -5.08
CA LYS A 99 -8.68 13.05 -6.22
C LYS A 99 -8.34 12.37 -7.54
N THR A 100 -7.08 11.99 -7.74
CA THR A 100 -6.68 11.25 -8.94
C THR A 100 -7.33 9.87 -8.99
N CYS A 101 -7.35 9.13 -7.87
CA CYS A 101 -8.04 7.84 -7.79
C CYS A 101 -9.55 7.97 -8.10
N GLN A 102 -10.21 9.03 -7.63
CA GLN A 102 -11.61 9.32 -7.95
C GLN A 102 -11.83 9.57 -9.44
N GLN A 103 -10.98 10.37 -10.07
CA GLN A 103 -11.07 10.65 -11.51
C GLN A 103 -10.89 9.36 -12.34
N LEU A 104 -9.95 8.51 -11.96
CA LEU A 104 -9.72 7.22 -12.61
C LEU A 104 -10.92 6.28 -12.45
N SER A 105 -11.53 6.26 -11.26
CA SER A 105 -12.72 5.42 -11.00
C SER A 105 -13.95 5.79 -11.83
N LEU A 106 -14.04 7.03 -12.30
CA LEU A 106 -15.13 7.53 -13.17
C LEU A 106 -14.84 7.34 -14.67
N SER A 107 -13.61 6.95 -15.02
CA SER A 107 -13.14 6.88 -16.41
C SER A 107 -13.09 5.44 -16.97
N GLY A 108 -13.44 4.45 -16.14
CA GLY A 108 -13.52 3.03 -16.50
C GLY A 108 -14.96 2.52 -16.52
#